data_AF-A0A1E3PHU0-F1
#
_entry.id   AF-A0A1E3PHU0-F1
#
_cell.length_a   1.000
_cell.length_b   1.000
_cell.length_c   1.000
_cell.angle_alpha   90.00
_cell.angle_beta   90.00
_cell.angle_gamma   90.00
#
_symmetry.space_group_name_H-M   'P 1'
#
loop_
_entity.id
_entity.type
_entity.pdbx_description
1 polymer ?
#
loop_
_entity_poly.entity_id
_entity_poly.type
_entity_poly.pdbx_seq_one_letter_code
_entity_poly.pdbx_strand_id
1 'polypeptide(L)'
;MLSFRTTDYSGYATAYSPFFDSTIAVATAANYGLVGNGRLYIVDLTPEGIRERCHFDTQDGLFDLAWSETHENQIITANGDGSIKLFDLAAQGHLPTDGRGGPSFPLVNFTEHTKEVFSVNWNLAERTTFVSASWDSSIKIWSPTRPQSLLTFRRPVDSSANLDPTATGSVPLIQTPSNNITINSHDSGSSDCVFSAKFSPHAPSILASAHSNGRLSIWDIRSPQALVMDIPVNGNNTGEVLTLDWNKYRPTVLATGGVDRAIKIWDIRNLNPASASAPVSQTLSPRAKLGNCINVIYGHELPVRNVSWSPHSSSKLLSVSYDMTARVWEDRADSTRYAPHMAMGAGNGAVTTFDAHTEFVVGCDWSLWGQEGWCATTGWDEMLYVWQA
;
A
#
# COMPACT_ATOMS: atom_id res chain seq x y z
N MET A 1 9.34 -1.03 -24.59
CA MET A 1 8.43 -1.82 -23.74
C MET A 1 8.91 -3.26 -23.77
N LEU A 2 9.03 -3.87 -22.60
CA LEU A 2 9.29 -5.30 -22.43
C LEU A 2 8.05 -5.93 -21.78
N SER A 3 7.85 -7.22 -22.01
CA SER A 3 6.70 -7.95 -21.45
C SER A 3 7.09 -9.35 -21.01
N PHE A 4 6.47 -9.84 -19.95
CA PHE A 4 6.57 -11.20 -19.45
C PHE A 4 5.19 -11.70 -19.08
N ARG A 5 4.91 -12.98 -19.35
CA ARG A 5 3.61 -13.59 -19.02
C ARG A 5 3.74 -14.52 -17.83
N THR A 6 3.00 -14.23 -16.76
CA THR A 6 2.85 -15.06 -15.56
C THR A 6 1.78 -16.12 -15.79
N THR A 7 1.97 -16.97 -16.81
CA THR A 7 0.97 -17.93 -17.33
C THR A 7 0.16 -18.61 -16.22
N ASP A 8 -1.17 -18.53 -16.31
CA ASP A 8 -2.18 -19.04 -15.37
C ASP A 8 -2.30 -18.28 -14.03
N TYR A 9 -1.53 -17.20 -13.83
CA TYR A 9 -1.56 -16.39 -12.61
C TYR A 9 -1.73 -14.90 -12.90
N SER A 10 -2.71 -14.28 -12.23
CA SER A 10 -2.99 -12.86 -12.29
C SER A 10 -2.04 -12.08 -11.39
N GLY A 11 -1.47 -10.97 -11.89
CA GLY A 11 -0.56 -10.10 -11.15
C GLY A 11 -1.25 -9.21 -10.13
N TYR A 12 -0.70 -9.16 -8.92
CA TYR A 12 -1.21 -8.35 -7.80
C TYR A 12 -0.25 -7.27 -7.34
N ALA A 13 1.05 -7.59 -7.27
CA ALA A 13 2.08 -6.61 -6.95
C ALA A 13 3.36 -6.89 -7.75
N THR A 14 4.11 -5.84 -8.02
CA THR A 14 5.44 -5.92 -8.63
C THR A 14 6.35 -4.94 -7.93
N ALA A 15 7.63 -5.29 -7.74
CA ALA A 15 8.62 -4.39 -7.19
C ALA A 15 10.01 -4.64 -7.78
N TYR A 16 10.72 -3.56 -8.10
CA TYR A 16 12.13 -3.60 -8.46
C TYR A 16 12.98 -3.96 -7.25
N SER A 17 14.06 -4.72 -7.47
CA SER A 17 15.02 -4.98 -6.42
C SER A 17 15.76 -3.70 -6.01
N PRO A 18 15.90 -3.42 -4.70
CA PRO A 18 16.70 -2.32 -4.21
C PRO A 18 18.21 -2.63 -4.23
N PHE A 19 18.63 -3.79 -4.72
CA PHE A 19 20.04 -4.20 -4.81
C PHE A 19 20.49 -4.52 -6.25
N PHE A 20 19.60 -5.07 -7.06
CA PHE A 20 19.90 -5.46 -8.44
C PHE A 20 19.08 -4.64 -9.42
N ASP A 21 19.74 -3.92 -10.32
CA ASP A 21 19.10 -3.01 -11.28
C ASP A 21 18.24 -3.72 -12.33
N SER A 22 18.56 -4.98 -12.61
CA SER A 22 17.87 -5.82 -13.59
C SER A 22 16.83 -6.76 -13.00
N THR A 23 16.60 -6.81 -11.68
CA THR A 23 15.73 -7.84 -11.08
C THR A 23 14.40 -7.24 -10.62
N ILE A 24 13.30 -7.91 -10.97
CA ILE A 24 11.93 -7.56 -10.58
C ILE A 24 11.28 -8.78 -9.95
N ALA A 25 10.52 -8.57 -8.88
CA ALA A 25 9.64 -9.58 -8.30
C ALA A 25 8.18 -9.31 -8.66
N VAL A 26 7.37 -10.36 -8.82
CA VAL A 26 5.93 -10.28 -9.07
C VAL A 26 5.17 -11.24 -8.17
N ALA A 27 4.24 -10.71 -7.38
CA ALA A 27 3.29 -11.48 -6.59
C ALA A 27 2.06 -11.74 -7.45
N THR A 28 1.68 -13.01 -7.54
CA THR A 28 0.58 -13.43 -8.41
C THR A 28 -0.32 -14.42 -7.70
N ALA A 29 -1.54 -14.56 -8.21
CA ALA A 29 -2.54 -15.49 -7.71
C ALA A 29 -3.33 -16.13 -8.85
N ALA A 30 -3.59 -17.43 -8.74
CA ALA A 30 -4.43 -18.14 -9.70
C ALA A 30 -5.88 -17.66 -9.64
N ASN A 31 -6.62 -17.85 -10.74
CA ASN A 31 -8.06 -17.54 -10.83
C ASN A 31 -8.42 -16.12 -10.34
N TYR A 32 -7.70 -15.11 -10.83
CA TYR A 32 -7.90 -13.71 -10.44
C TYR A 32 -7.73 -13.45 -8.94
N GLY A 33 -6.99 -14.31 -8.23
CA GLY A 33 -6.79 -14.24 -6.78
C GLY A 33 -8.03 -14.50 -5.93
N LEU A 34 -9.08 -15.07 -6.51
CA LEU A 34 -10.31 -15.45 -5.80
C LEU A 34 -10.16 -16.80 -5.09
N VAL A 35 -9.40 -17.72 -5.67
CA VAL A 35 -9.17 -19.06 -5.11
C VAL A 35 -7.96 -19.72 -5.76
N GLY A 36 -7.22 -20.48 -4.97
CA GLY A 36 -6.13 -21.33 -5.43
C GLY A 36 -4.76 -20.78 -5.07
N ASN A 37 -3.76 -21.32 -5.73
CA ASN A 37 -2.37 -21.09 -5.35
C ASN A 37 -1.90 -19.68 -5.71
N GLY A 38 -0.93 -19.20 -4.94
CA GLY A 38 -0.14 -18.03 -5.29
C GLY A 38 1.22 -18.44 -5.87
N ARG A 39 1.84 -17.52 -6.59
CA ARG A 39 3.22 -17.70 -7.08
C ARG A 39 3.99 -16.39 -7.03
N LEU A 40 5.16 -16.42 -6.42
CA LEU A 40 6.14 -15.34 -6.44
C LEU A 40 7.09 -15.60 -7.61
N TYR A 41 7.03 -14.77 -8.64
CA TYR A 41 7.99 -14.81 -9.75
C TYR A 41 9.15 -13.86 -9.49
N ILE A 42 10.36 -14.31 -9.81
CA ILE A 42 11.56 -13.49 -9.88
C ILE A 42 12.01 -13.48 -11.33
N VAL A 43 12.08 -12.29 -11.91
CA VAL A 43 12.44 -12.11 -13.31
C VAL A 43 13.62 -11.16 -13.44
N ASP A 44 14.46 -11.41 -14.44
CA ASP A 44 15.59 -10.56 -14.79
C ASP A 44 15.35 -9.87 -16.14
N LEU A 45 15.72 -8.60 -16.21
CA LEU A 45 15.78 -7.79 -17.43
C LEU A 45 17.07 -8.13 -18.17
N THR A 46 16.94 -8.78 -19.32
CA THR A 46 18.09 -9.15 -20.17
C THR A 46 18.04 -8.37 -21.49
N PRO A 47 19.15 -8.31 -22.26
CA PRO A 47 19.15 -7.72 -23.60
C PRO A 47 18.14 -8.38 -24.56
N GLU A 48 17.73 -9.62 -24.28
CA GLU A 48 16.77 -10.39 -25.09
C GLU A 48 15.32 -10.24 -24.57
N GLY A 49 15.10 -9.45 -23.53
CA GLY A 49 13.80 -9.25 -22.88
C GLY A 49 13.76 -9.73 -21.43
N ILE A 50 12.55 -9.82 -20.87
CA ILE A 50 12.35 -10.28 -19.49
C ILE A 50 12.41 -11.81 -19.48
N ARG A 51 13.21 -12.38 -18.57
CA ARG A 51 13.31 -13.83 -18.38
C ARG A 51 13.02 -14.20 -16.94
N GLU A 52 12.33 -15.32 -16.75
CA GLU A 52 12.16 -15.90 -15.43
C GLU A 52 13.51 -16.40 -14.91
N ARG A 53 13.90 -15.90 -13.73
CA ARG A 53 15.05 -16.40 -12.98
C ARG A 53 14.65 -17.59 -12.12
N CYS A 54 13.53 -17.46 -11.39
CA CYS A 54 12.94 -18.51 -10.57
C CYS A 54 11.54 -18.13 -10.07
N HIS A 55 10.85 -19.07 -9.42
CA HIS A 55 9.56 -18.81 -8.76
C HIS A 55 9.35 -19.65 -7.49
N PHE A 56 8.45 -19.20 -6.61
CA PHE A 56 8.05 -19.88 -5.38
C PHE A 56 6.52 -20.04 -5.35
N ASP A 57 6.05 -21.26 -5.15
CA ASP A 57 4.62 -21.56 -5.05
C ASP A 57 4.12 -21.44 -3.60
N THR A 58 2.93 -20.88 -3.43
CA THR A 58 2.21 -20.80 -2.15
C THR A 58 0.84 -21.44 -2.25
N GLN A 59 0.35 -21.92 -1.11
CA GLN A 59 -0.95 -22.61 -1.04
C GLN A 59 -2.14 -21.70 -1.34
N ASP A 60 -1.97 -20.39 -1.10
CA ASP A 60 -2.97 -19.36 -1.32
C ASP A 60 -2.36 -18.19 -2.09
N GLY A 61 -3.21 -17.35 -2.69
CA GLY A 61 -2.84 -16.20 -3.51
C GLY A 61 -1.91 -15.21 -2.81
N LEU A 62 -1.03 -14.58 -3.59
CA LEU A 62 -0.16 -13.50 -3.11
C LEU A 62 -0.74 -12.15 -3.51
N PHE A 63 -0.96 -11.26 -2.54
CA PHE A 63 -1.62 -9.97 -2.76
C PHE A 63 -0.68 -8.77 -2.71
N ASP A 64 0.49 -8.92 -2.09
CA ASP A 64 1.54 -7.90 -2.08
C ASP A 64 2.91 -8.54 -1.85
N LEU A 65 3.99 -7.80 -2.15
CA LEU A 65 5.36 -8.20 -1.85
C LEU A 65 6.21 -6.99 -1.49
N ALA A 66 7.31 -7.23 -0.78
CA ALA A 66 8.35 -6.24 -0.58
C ALA A 66 9.73 -6.88 -0.43
N TRP A 67 10.72 -6.30 -1.10
CA TRP A 67 12.12 -6.68 -0.94
C TRP A 67 12.62 -6.27 0.45
N SER A 68 13.45 -7.12 1.07
CA SER A 68 14.21 -6.72 2.24
C SER A 68 15.09 -5.53 1.90
N GLU A 69 15.16 -4.54 2.79
CA GLU A 69 16.02 -3.36 2.65
C GLU A 69 17.41 -3.56 3.27
N THR A 70 17.65 -4.74 3.85
CA THR A 70 18.91 -5.12 4.51
C THR A 70 19.56 -6.35 3.91
N HIS A 71 18.84 -7.11 3.07
CA HIS A 71 19.33 -8.37 2.53
C HIS A 71 18.89 -8.58 1.07
N GLU A 72 19.87 -8.66 0.17
CA GLU A 72 19.66 -8.67 -1.30
C GLU A 72 18.85 -9.85 -1.84
N ASN A 73 18.89 -10.99 -1.15
CA ASN A 73 18.20 -12.20 -1.57
C ASN A 73 16.88 -12.44 -0.84
N GLN A 74 16.39 -11.51 0.00
CA GLN A 74 15.20 -11.75 0.82
C GLN A 74 14.01 -10.94 0.37
N ILE A 75 12.84 -11.60 0.30
CA ILE A 75 11.56 -11.00 -0.11
C ILE A 75 10.48 -11.47 0.85
N ILE A 76 9.64 -10.54 1.31
CA ILE A 76 8.41 -10.87 2.04
C ILE A 76 7.21 -10.80 1.10
N THR A 77 6.22 -11.65 1.35
CA THR A 77 4.97 -11.71 0.58
C THR A 77 3.77 -11.71 1.53
N ALA A 78 2.69 -11.08 1.10
CA ALA A 78 1.41 -11.07 1.79
C ALA A 78 0.48 -12.12 1.18
N ASN A 79 -0.03 -13.04 1.99
CA ASN A 79 -0.83 -14.17 1.53
C ASN A 79 -2.32 -14.04 1.87
N GLY A 80 -3.17 -14.69 1.08
CA GLY A 80 -4.62 -14.78 1.32
C GLY A 80 -5.01 -15.53 2.60
N ASP A 81 -4.17 -16.45 3.08
CA ASP A 81 -4.43 -17.23 4.30
C ASP A 81 -4.16 -16.45 5.61
N GLY A 82 -3.82 -15.16 5.52
CA GLY A 82 -3.43 -14.33 6.66
C GLY A 82 -1.98 -14.49 7.09
N SER A 83 -1.20 -15.32 6.42
CA SER A 83 0.23 -15.43 6.68
C SER A 83 1.04 -14.38 5.91
N ILE A 84 2.24 -14.12 6.40
CA ILE A 84 3.30 -13.42 5.67
C ILE A 84 4.45 -14.40 5.54
N LYS A 85 5.02 -14.52 4.35
CA LYS A 85 6.11 -15.47 4.08
C LYS A 85 7.36 -14.72 3.64
N LEU A 86 8.48 -15.03 4.28
CA LEU A 86 9.82 -14.56 3.90
C LEU A 86 10.49 -15.65 3.06
N PHE A 87 10.90 -15.33 1.84
CA PHE A 87 11.64 -16.19 0.95
C PHE A 87 13.09 -15.73 0.83
N ASP A 88 14.00 -16.67 0.58
CA ASP A 88 15.40 -16.40 0.25
C ASP A 88 15.72 -16.95 -1.14
N LEU A 89 16.15 -16.07 -2.04
CA LEU A 89 16.50 -16.40 -3.41
C LEU A 89 17.72 -17.31 -3.51
N ALA A 90 18.64 -17.26 -2.54
CA ALA A 90 19.81 -18.12 -2.53
C ALA A 90 19.46 -19.57 -2.14
N ALA A 91 18.30 -19.79 -1.50
CA ALA A 91 17.83 -21.13 -1.13
C ALA A 91 17.36 -21.94 -2.36
N GLN A 92 16.91 -21.26 -3.43
CA GLN A 92 16.79 -21.86 -4.74
C GLN A 92 18.16 -21.83 -5.42
N GLY A 93 18.92 -22.92 -5.31
CA GLY A 93 20.01 -23.14 -6.26
C GLY A 93 19.49 -22.95 -7.70
N HIS A 94 20.34 -22.42 -8.60
CA HIS A 94 20.01 -22.13 -10.00
C HIS A 94 19.05 -23.19 -10.57
N LEU A 95 17.93 -22.74 -11.16
CA LEU A 95 16.93 -23.62 -11.78
C LEU A 95 17.63 -24.71 -12.59
N PRO A 96 17.38 -26.01 -12.32
CA PRO A 96 17.85 -27.04 -13.21
C PRO A 96 17.19 -26.85 -14.59
N THR A 97 17.93 -27.16 -15.65
CA THR A 97 17.57 -26.95 -17.06
C THR A 97 16.29 -27.67 -17.52
N ASP A 98 15.67 -28.46 -16.65
CA ASP A 98 14.46 -29.26 -16.88
C ASP A 98 13.18 -28.61 -16.35
N GLY A 99 13.25 -27.35 -15.87
CA GLY A 99 12.07 -26.54 -15.53
C GLY A 99 11.30 -27.02 -14.29
N ARG A 100 11.85 -27.98 -13.55
CA ARG A 100 11.33 -28.42 -12.24
C ARG A 100 12.28 -27.93 -11.16
N GLY A 101 12.18 -26.65 -10.84
CA GLY A 101 12.79 -26.11 -9.62
C GLY A 101 12.36 -26.96 -8.42
N GLY A 102 13.31 -27.32 -7.55
CA GLY A 102 13.01 -28.05 -6.33
C GLY A 102 12.00 -27.29 -5.45
N PRO A 103 11.27 -27.98 -4.56
CA PRO A 103 10.31 -27.32 -3.67
C PRO A 103 11.06 -26.32 -2.80
N SER A 104 10.81 -25.03 -3.03
CA SER A 104 11.40 -23.98 -2.22
C SER A 104 10.40 -23.49 -1.20
N PHE A 105 10.73 -23.72 0.06
CA PHE A 105 9.91 -23.34 1.18
C PHE A 105 10.27 -21.93 1.66
N PRO A 106 9.31 -21.18 2.23
CA PRO A 106 9.64 -19.92 2.89
C PRO A 106 10.62 -20.18 4.05
N LEU A 107 11.56 -19.26 4.23
CA LEU A 107 12.49 -19.24 5.35
C LEU A 107 11.76 -19.01 6.68
N VAL A 108 10.79 -18.09 6.68
CA VAL A 108 9.98 -17.74 7.85
C VAL A 108 8.51 -17.60 7.45
N ASN A 109 7.60 -18.07 8.31
CA ASN A 109 6.16 -17.92 8.17
C ASN A 109 5.62 -17.16 9.39
N PHE A 110 5.14 -15.93 9.19
CA PHE A 110 4.55 -15.11 10.24
C PHE A 110 3.03 -15.29 10.22
N THR A 111 2.46 -15.79 11.33
CA THR A 111 1.05 -16.16 11.41
C THR A 111 0.41 -15.52 12.64
N GLU A 112 -0.13 -14.31 12.46
CA GLU A 112 -0.98 -13.67 13.48
C GLU A 112 -2.23 -13.01 12.92
N HIS A 113 -2.24 -12.62 11.63
CA HIS A 113 -3.47 -12.11 11.02
C HIS A 113 -4.48 -13.25 10.85
N THR A 114 -5.76 -12.92 11.00
CA THR A 114 -6.85 -13.91 10.94
C THR A 114 -7.60 -13.91 9.61
N LYS A 115 -7.23 -13.00 8.71
CA LYS A 115 -7.77 -12.83 7.37
C LYS A 115 -6.66 -12.38 6.42
N GLU A 116 -6.97 -12.31 5.14
CA GLU A 116 -6.12 -11.91 4.02
C GLU A 116 -5.22 -10.71 4.38
N VAL A 117 -3.93 -10.83 4.09
CA VAL A 117 -2.99 -9.71 4.17
C VAL A 117 -2.95 -9.04 2.80
N PHE A 118 -3.36 -7.77 2.74
CA PHE A 118 -3.43 -7.03 1.47
C PHE A 118 -2.19 -6.23 1.17
N SER A 119 -1.38 -5.90 2.17
CA SER A 119 -0.16 -5.14 1.96
C SER A 119 0.93 -5.48 2.94
N VAL A 120 2.17 -5.51 2.44
CA VAL A 120 3.41 -5.60 3.21
C VAL A 120 4.42 -4.59 2.70
N ASN A 121 5.04 -3.81 3.58
CA ASN A 121 6.02 -2.79 3.19
C ASN A 121 7.16 -2.72 4.21
N TRP A 122 8.40 -2.58 3.75
CA TRP A 122 9.55 -2.36 4.62
C TRP A 122 9.63 -0.92 5.13
N ASN A 123 10.19 -0.76 6.32
CA ASN A 123 10.54 0.55 6.85
C ASN A 123 11.79 1.06 6.13
N LEU A 124 11.64 1.99 5.16
CA LEU A 124 12.78 2.51 4.39
C LEU A 124 13.77 3.34 5.24
N ALA A 125 13.30 3.92 6.35
CA ALA A 125 14.12 4.75 7.22
C ALA A 125 14.93 3.93 8.23
N GLU A 126 14.32 2.92 8.86
CA GLU A 126 15.00 2.05 9.83
C GLU A 126 15.60 0.78 9.20
N ARG A 127 14.98 0.27 8.12
CA ARG A 127 15.34 -0.92 7.33
C ARG A 127 15.30 -2.26 8.04
N THR A 128 15.11 -2.30 9.36
CA THR A 128 15.10 -3.53 10.18
C THR A 128 13.71 -4.08 10.43
N THR A 129 12.66 -3.30 10.16
CA THR A 129 11.26 -3.63 10.44
C THR A 129 10.41 -3.54 9.19
N PHE A 130 9.30 -4.26 9.16
CA PHE A 130 8.28 -4.16 8.11
C PHE A 130 6.88 -4.09 8.71
N VAL A 131 5.94 -3.57 7.94
CA VAL A 131 4.52 -3.41 8.32
C VAL A 131 3.64 -4.27 7.42
N SER A 132 2.55 -4.79 7.98
CA SER A 132 1.48 -5.46 7.24
C SER A 132 0.12 -4.85 7.53
N ALA A 133 -0.78 -4.92 6.54
CA ALA A 133 -2.17 -4.51 6.63
C ALA A 133 -3.09 -5.65 6.18
N SER A 134 -4.16 -5.90 6.93
CA SER A 134 -5.05 -7.05 6.72
C SER A 134 -6.53 -6.68 6.74
N TRP A 135 -7.32 -7.56 6.13
CA TRP A 135 -8.78 -7.56 6.22
C TRP A 135 -9.29 -7.83 7.65
N ASP A 136 -8.44 -8.27 8.58
CA ASP A 136 -8.79 -8.45 9.99
C ASP A 136 -8.85 -7.13 10.81
N SER A 137 -8.81 -5.99 10.12
CA SER A 137 -8.84 -4.63 10.67
C SER A 137 -7.60 -4.25 11.48
N SER A 138 -6.51 -5.01 11.37
CA SER A 138 -5.26 -4.74 12.09
C SER A 138 -4.09 -4.41 11.17
N ILE A 139 -3.19 -3.62 11.72
CA ILE A 139 -1.88 -3.29 11.16
C ILE A 139 -0.85 -3.87 12.12
N LYS A 140 0.14 -4.60 11.62
CA LYS A 140 1.17 -5.22 12.47
C LYS A 140 2.55 -4.79 12.01
N ILE A 141 3.44 -4.52 12.97
CA ILE A 141 4.87 -4.28 12.73
C ILE A 141 5.64 -5.51 13.14
N TRP A 142 6.62 -5.89 12.33
CA TRP A 142 7.36 -7.13 12.46
C TRP A 142 8.86 -6.86 12.40
N SER A 143 9.62 -7.78 13.01
CA SER A 143 11.03 -7.94 12.73
C SER A 143 11.22 -9.25 11.97
N PRO A 144 12.03 -9.30 10.90
CA PRO A 144 12.28 -10.52 10.14
C PRO A 144 12.89 -11.64 11.00
N THR A 145 13.53 -11.31 12.12
CA THR A 145 14.18 -12.28 13.02
C THR A 145 13.27 -12.82 14.11
N ARG A 146 12.01 -12.37 14.18
CA ARG A 146 11.06 -12.77 15.23
C ARG A 146 9.74 -13.25 14.63
N PRO A 147 9.23 -14.42 15.02
CA PRO A 147 7.96 -14.94 14.49
C PRO A 147 6.73 -14.15 14.94
N GLN A 148 6.82 -13.43 16.07
CA GLN A 148 5.75 -12.62 16.63
C GLN A 148 5.88 -11.16 16.22
N SER A 149 4.73 -10.49 16.05
CA SER A 149 4.70 -9.05 15.79
C SER A 149 5.26 -8.26 16.97
N LEU A 150 5.93 -7.16 16.67
CA LEU A 150 6.44 -6.21 17.65
C LEU A 150 5.31 -5.34 18.20
N LEU A 151 4.40 -4.90 17.32
CA LEU A 151 3.28 -4.02 17.62
C LEU A 151 2.07 -4.40 16.76
N THR A 152 0.87 -4.23 17.31
CA THR A 152 -0.39 -4.36 16.60
C THR A 152 -1.21 -3.08 16.81
N PHE A 153 -1.68 -2.47 15.73
CA PHE A 153 -2.55 -1.29 15.73
C PHE A 153 -3.92 -1.65 15.18
N ARG A 154 -4.94 -0.99 15.71
CA ARG A 154 -6.31 -1.01 15.19
C ARG A 154 -6.89 0.39 15.31
N ARG A 155 -7.64 0.80 14.28
CA ARG A 155 -8.37 2.07 14.34
C ARG A 155 -9.53 1.89 15.33
N PRO A 156 -9.70 2.79 16.32
CA PRO A 156 -10.89 2.77 17.16
C PRO A 156 -12.14 2.89 16.27
N VAL A 157 -13.11 2.00 16.45
CA VAL A 157 -14.39 2.09 15.73
C VAL A 157 -15.10 3.35 16.20
N ASP A 158 -15.64 4.13 15.26
CA ASP A 158 -16.47 5.30 15.57
C ASP A 158 -17.77 4.80 16.21
N SER A 159 -17.80 4.65 17.54
CA SER A 159 -19.00 4.28 18.31
C SER A 159 -20.01 5.43 18.31
N SER A 160 -20.64 5.64 17.16
CA SER A 160 -21.71 6.63 16.95
C SER A 160 -23.09 5.99 16.75
N ALA A 161 -23.27 4.76 17.22
CA ALA A 161 -24.59 4.15 17.39
C ALA A 161 -24.75 3.71 18.85
N ASN A 162 -25.64 4.39 19.58
CA ASN A 162 -26.06 4.17 20.97
C ASN A 162 -25.17 4.76 22.07
N LEU A 163 -25.18 6.09 22.20
CA LEU A 163 -24.93 6.73 23.50
C LEU A 163 -26.21 6.61 24.35
N ASP A 164 -26.24 5.66 25.27
CA ASP A 164 -27.15 5.73 26.43
C ASP A 164 -26.67 6.89 27.33
N PRO A 165 -27.50 7.92 27.60
CA PRO A 165 -27.06 9.11 28.33
C PRO A 165 -26.75 8.92 29.82
N THR A 166 -26.77 7.68 30.35
CA THR A 166 -26.80 7.45 31.80
C THR A 166 -25.55 6.81 32.42
N ALA A 167 -24.49 6.51 31.67
CA ALA A 167 -23.28 5.89 32.23
C ALA A 167 -22.29 6.92 32.80
N THR A 168 -22.53 7.40 34.02
CA THR A 168 -21.50 8.01 34.88
C THR A 168 -20.56 6.92 35.39
N GLY A 169 -19.34 6.83 34.86
CA GLY A 169 -18.36 5.84 35.31
C GLY A 169 -16.95 6.14 34.84
N SER A 170 -16.18 6.79 35.73
CA SER A 170 -14.73 6.79 35.89
C SER A 170 -13.90 6.04 34.84
N VAL A 171 -13.12 6.80 34.06
CA VAL A 171 -12.05 6.28 33.18
C VAL A 171 -10.92 5.70 34.03
N PRO A 172 -10.47 4.44 33.86
CA PRO A 172 -9.18 4.02 34.37
C PRO A 172 -8.08 4.23 33.33
N LEU A 173 -7.07 4.99 33.73
CA LEU A 173 -5.71 4.92 33.20
C LEU A 173 -5.15 3.51 33.41
N ILE A 174 -4.41 2.94 32.45
CA ILE A 174 -3.25 2.06 32.68
C ILE A 174 -2.45 1.88 31.38
N GLN A 175 -1.15 2.13 31.50
CA GLN A 175 -0.07 1.70 30.62
C GLN A 175 0.72 0.64 31.41
N THR A 176 0.95 -0.54 30.86
CA THR A 176 1.97 -1.48 31.37
C THR A 176 2.74 -2.12 30.21
N PRO A 177 4.05 -2.41 30.39
CA PRO A 177 4.88 -3.00 29.36
C PRO A 177 4.71 -4.51 29.31
N SER A 178 4.73 -5.07 28.10
CA SER A 178 4.76 -6.51 27.77
C SER A 178 3.61 -7.38 28.31
N ASN A 179 2.60 -7.57 27.47
CA ASN A 179 1.97 -8.85 27.12
C ASN A 179 0.64 -8.58 26.40
N ASN A 180 0.49 -9.11 25.18
CA ASN A 180 -0.75 -9.30 24.42
C ASN A 180 -1.94 -8.42 24.84
N ILE A 181 -2.02 -7.20 24.30
CA ILE A 181 -3.22 -6.37 24.44
C ILE A 181 -4.20 -6.78 23.33
N THR A 182 -5.01 -7.81 23.61
CA THR A 182 -6.26 -8.03 22.88
C THR A 182 -7.27 -7.04 23.44
N ILE A 183 -7.49 -5.92 22.74
CA ILE A 183 -8.64 -5.08 23.03
C ILE A 183 -9.86 -5.85 22.51
N ASN A 184 -10.60 -6.48 23.42
CA ASN A 184 -11.90 -7.08 23.13
C ASN A 184 -12.91 -5.95 22.84
N SER A 185 -12.88 -5.41 21.63
CA SER A 185 -13.99 -4.63 21.09
C SER A 185 -15.07 -5.61 20.66
N HIS A 186 -16.25 -5.52 21.28
CA HIS A 186 -17.47 -6.18 20.81
C HIS A 186 -17.63 -5.93 19.30
N ASP A 187 -17.74 -7.04 18.56
CA ASP A 187 -17.97 -7.07 17.11
C ASP A 187 -19.23 -6.27 16.77
N SER A 188 -19.03 -5.06 16.30
CA SER A 188 -20.07 -4.12 15.90
C SER A 188 -20.14 -4.05 14.38
N GLY A 189 -20.36 -5.20 13.73
CA GLY A 189 -20.99 -5.37 12.41
C GLY A 189 -20.39 -4.68 11.18
N SER A 190 -19.40 -3.80 11.31
CA SER A 190 -18.74 -3.10 10.21
C SER A 190 -17.24 -3.38 10.28
N SER A 191 -16.83 -4.45 9.59
CA SER A 191 -15.42 -4.82 9.43
C SER A 191 -14.68 -3.72 8.65
N ASP A 192 -13.79 -2.97 9.32
CA ASP A 192 -12.94 -1.95 8.69
C ASP A 192 -11.65 -2.58 8.15
N CYS A 193 -11.63 -2.90 6.86
CA CYS A 193 -10.51 -3.56 6.20
C CYS A 193 -9.36 -2.55 6.01
N VAL A 194 -8.12 -2.97 6.26
CA VAL A 194 -6.95 -2.13 5.97
C VAL A 194 -6.31 -2.61 4.66
N PHE A 195 -6.43 -1.81 3.60
CA PHE A 195 -5.95 -2.18 2.26
C PHE A 195 -4.47 -1.90 2.05
N SER A 196 -3.94 -0.86 2.69
CA SER A 196 -2.53 -0.48 2.55
C SER A 196 -2.02 0.17 3.83
N ALA A 197 -0.79 -0.16 4.22
CA ALA A 197 -0.07 0.54 5.26
C ALA A 197 1.41 0.70 4.87
N LYS A 198 1.95 1.92 5.00
CA LYS A 198 3.34 2.23 4.66
C LYS A 198 3.99 3.12 5.71
N PHE A 199 5.24 2.80 6.05
CA PHE A 199 6.10 3.69 6.81
C PHE A 199 6.42 4.95 6.01
N SER A 200 6.58 6.07 6.70
CA SER A 200 7.14 7.28 6.10
C SER A 200 8.62 7.02 5.77
N PRO A 201 9.08 7.29 4.53
CA PRO A 201 10.50 7.19 4.20
C PRO A 201 11.34 8.28 4.90
N HIS A 202 10.70 9.28 5.52
CA HIS A 202 11.35 10.41 6.17
C HIS A 202 11.42 10.29 7.69
N ALA A 203 10.56 9.46 8.28
CA ALA A 203 10.44 9.31 9.73
C ALA A 203 10.16 7.84 10.10
N PRO A 204 11.11 7.12 10.73
CA PRO A 204 10.99 5.68 10.97
C PRO A 204 9.86 5.29 11.93
N SER A 205 9.36 6.25 12.72
CA SER A 205 8.28 6.03 13.67
C SER A 205 6.88 6.36 13.14
N ILE A 206 6.77 6.94 11.95
CA ILE A 206 5.51 7.38 11.37
C ILE A 206 5.06 6.38 10.31
N LEU A 207 3.80 5.97 10.37
CA LEU A 207 3.17 5.17 9.33
C LEU A 207 1.80 5.75 8.94
N ALA A 208 1.35 5.46 7.74
CA ALA A 208 0.02 5.78 7.26
C ALA A 208 -0.73 4.51 6.85
N SER A 209 -2.05 4.51 6.97
CA SER A 209 -2.92 3.41 6.54
C SER A 209 -4.18 3.88 5.82
N ALA A 210 -4.61 3.08 4.84
CA ALA A 210 -5.80 3.29 4.01
C ALA A 210 -6.86 2.23 4.32
N HIS A 211 -8.11 2.69 4.52
CA HIS A 211 -9.18 1.91 5.13
C HIS A 211 -10.41 1.76 4.23
N SER A 212 -11.15 0.66 4.38
CA SER A 212 -12.40 0.41 3.64
C SER A 212 -13.52 1.35 4.04
N ASN A 213 -13.51 1.90 5.25
CA ASN A 213 -14.48 2.93 5.67
C ASN A 213 -14.23 4.33 5.08
N GLY A 214 -13.22 4.50 4.21
CA GLY A 214 -12.89 5.78 3.58
C GLY A 214 -11.98 6.69 4.40
N ARG A 215 -11.26 6.13 5.39
CA ARG A 215 -10.31 6.86 6.23
C ARG A 215 -8.86 6.69 5.77
N LEU A 216 -8.09 7.75 6.00
CA LEU A 216 -6.63 7.76 6.00
C LEU A 216 -6.18 8.02 7.44
N SER A 217 -5.51 7.06 8.06
CA SER A 217 -5.02 7.19 9.43
C SER A 217 -3.50 7.36 9.45
N ILE A 218 -2.99 8.26 10.30
CA ILE A 218 -1.56 8.48 10.53
C ILE A 218 -1.23 8.06 11.95
N TRP A 219 -0.12 7.33 12.12
CA TRP A 219 0.27 6.76 13.40
C TRP A 219 1.71 7.14 13.75
N ASP A 220 1.97 7.43 15.03
CA ASP A 220 3.32 7.52 15.61
C ASP A 220 3.50 6.38 16.60
N ILE A 221 4.38 5.43 16.28
CA ILE A 221 4.59 4.21 17.07
C ILE A 221 5.25 4.48 18.43
N ARG A 222 5.78 5.68 18.65
CA ARG A 222 6.37 6.10 19.93
C ARG A 222 5.35 6.75 20.85
N SER A 223 4.21 7.18 20.31
CA SER A 223 3.16 7.84 21.06
C SER A 223 2.37 6.81 21.89
N PRO A 224 2.01 7.11 23.15
CA PRO A 224 1.14 6.24 23.94
C PRO A 224 -0.25 6.09 23.28
N GLN A 225 -0.71 7.14 22.59
CA GLN A 225 -1.83 7.08 21.67
C GLN A 225 -1.27 7.07 20.25
N ALA A 226 -1.08 5.86 19.71
CA ALA A 226 -0.39 5.68 18.44
C ALA A 226 -1.11 6.37 17.26
N LEU A 227 -2.44 6.37 17.23
CA LEU A 227 -3.23 7.09 16.21
C LEU A 227 -3.15 8.60 16.44
N VAL A 228 -2.41 9.32 15.59
CA VAL A 228 -2.20 10.76 15.70
C VAL A 228 -3.13 11.58 14.80
N MET A 229 -3.59 11.01 13.69
CA MET A 229 -4.56 11.66 12.79
C MET A 229 -5.49 10.62 12.16
N ASP A 230 -6.75 10.99 11.97
CA ASP A 230 -7.73 10.17 11.25
C ASP A 230 -8.58 11.03 10.31
N ILE A 231 -8.31 10.92 9.01
CA ILE A 231 -8.76 11.87 7.98
C ILE A 231 -9.85 11.21 7.12
N PRO A 232 -11.05 11.80 6.99
CA PRO A 232 -12.07 11.33 6.06
C PRO A 232 -11.70 11.75 4.62
N VAL A 233 -11.22 10.79 3.82
CA VAL A 233 -10.71 11.05 2.45
C VAL A 233 -11.81 11.58 1.52
N ASN A 234 -13.03 11.08 1.72
CA ASN A 234 -14.20 11.35 0.89
C ASN A 234 -15.27 12.19 1.60
N GLY A 235 -14.87 12.93 2.64
CA GLY A 235 -15.79 13.74 3.45
C GLY A 235 -16.84 12.86 4.14
N ASN A 236 -18.12 13.08 3.83
CA ASN A 236 -19.22 12.28 4.40
C ASN A 236 -19.49 10.97 3.62
N ASN A 237 -18.84 10.76 2.48
CA ASN A 237 -19.02 9.55 1.70
C ASN A 237 -18.03 8.49 2.19
N THR A 238 -18.51 7.27 2.46
CA THR A 238 -17.70 6.16 3.00
C THR A 238 -17.06 5.30 1.91
N GLY A 239 -16.58 5.92 0.84
CA GLY A 239 -15.93 5.18 -0.25
C GLY A 239 -14.55 4.67 0.16
N GLU A 240 -14.26 3.40 -0.08
CA GLU A 240 -13.02 2.72 0.27
C GLU A 240 -11.77 3.43 -0.28
N VAL A 241 -10.75 3.55 0.57
CA VAL A 241 -9.41 4.01 0.19
C VAL A 241 -8.55 2.76 0.01
N LEU A 242 -8.12 2.49 -1.21
CA LEU A 242 -7.48 1.21 -1.57
C LEU A 242 -5.96 1.27 -1.48
N THR A 243 -5.38 2.47 -1.57
CA THR A 243 -3.94 2.66 -1.66
C THR A 243 -3.51 4.02 -1.12
N LEU A 244 -2.27 4.07 -0.64
CA LEU A 244 -1.58 5.29 -0.29
C LEU A 244 -0.10 5.16 -0.63
N ASP A 245 0.56 6.30 -0.84
CA ASP A 245 2.00 6.34 -0.93
C ASP A 245 2.57 7.69 -0.49
N TRP A 246 3.67 7.64 0.25
CA TRP A 246 4.38 8.83 0.70
C TRP A 246 5.20 9.43 -0.44
N ASN A 247 5.18 10.74 -0.55
CA ASN A 247 6.08 11.44 -1.44
C ASN A 247 7.54 11.21 -0.99
N LYS A 248 8.41 10.86 -1.93
CA LYS A 248 9.81 10.49 -1.62
C LYS A 248 10.70 11.68 -1.26
N TYR A 249 10.22 12.91 -1.48
CA TYR A 249 10.99 14.15 -1.29
C TYR A 249 10.32 15.18 -0.38
N ARG A 250 8.99 15.13 -0.24
CA ARG A 250 8.17 16.06 0.56
C ARG A 250 7.68 15.32 1.82
N PRO A 251 8.30 15.51 3.01
CA PRO A 251 8.10 14.65 4.17
C PRO A 251 6.69 14.54 4.72
N THR A 252 5.85 15.53 4.42
CA THR A 252 4.50 15.64 4.95
C THR A 252 3.43 15.38 3.90
N VAL A 253 3.83 14.95 2.71
CA VAL A 253 2.94 14.80 1.57
C VAL A 253 2.78 13.33 1.23
N LEU A 254 1.54 12.93 1.00
CA LEU A 254 1.19 11.59 0.56
C LEU A 254 0.05 11.66 -0.46
N ALA A 255 -0.04 10.65 -1.32
CA ALA A 255 -1.17 10.45 -2.22
C ALA A 255 -2.05 9.30 -1.72
N THR A 256 -3.33 9.36 -2.03
CA THR A 256 -4.29 8.27 -1.82
C THR A 256 -5.09 8.03 -3.10
N GLY A 257 -5.49 6.77 -3.33
CA GLY A 257 -6.41 6.38 -4.38
C GLY A 257 -7.48 5.43 -3.86
N GLY A 258 -8.65 5.41 -4.49
CA GLY A 258 -9.75 4.55 -4.04
C GLY A 258 -10.90 4.42 -5.03
N VAL A 259 -12.06 4.02 -4.51
CA VAL A 259 -13.27 3.71 -5.31
C VAL A 259 -13.94 4.93 -5.92
N ASP A 260 -13.61 6.13 -5.44
CA ASP A 260 -14.09 7.40 -5.99
C ASP A 260 -13.36 7.82 -7.28
N ARG A 261 -12.44 6.97 -7.78
CA ARG A 261 -11.73 7.11 -9.07
C ARG A 261 -10.78 8.30 -9.11
N ALA A 262 -10.53 8.93 -7.96
CA ALA A 262 -9.69 10.10 -7.85
C ALA A 262 -8.37 9.75 -7.15
N ILE A 263 -7.31 10.46 -7.54
CA ILE A 263 -6.06 10.50 -6.79
C ILE A 263 -6.08 11.80 -5.99
N LYS A 264 -5.93 11.71 -4.67
CA LYS A 264 -5.93 12.87 -3.77
C LYS A 264 -4.57 13.02 -3.13
N ILE A 265 -4.05 14.24 -3.10
CA ILE A 265 -2.75 14.56 -2.51
C ILE A 265 -2.99 15.35 -1.24
N TRP A 266 -2.35 14.94 -0.16
CA TRP A 266 -2.55 15.45 1.19
C TRP A 266 -1.26 16.06 1.73
N ASP A 267 -1.35 17.15 2.48
CA ASP A 267 -0.27 17.65 3.33
C ASP A 267 -0.67 17.56 4.81
N ILE A 268 -0.02 16.68 5.57
CA ILE A 268 -0.37 16.38 6.96
C ILE A 268 -0.05 17.50 7.95
N ARG A 269 0.63 18.58 7.52
CA ARG A 269 0.95 19.74 8.39
C ARG A 269 -0.20 20.72 8.56
N ASN A 270 -1.14 20.77 7.60
CA ASN A 270 -2.14 21.84 7.52
C ASN A 270 -3.31 21.70 8.51
N LEU A 271 -3.14 20.89 9.56
CA LEU A 271 -4.14 20.65 10.58
C LEU A 271 -4.20 21.82 11.57
N ASN A 272 -5.28 22.58 11.51
CA ASN A 272 -5.70 23.38 12.65
C ASN A 272 -6.44 22.45 13.64
N PRO A 273 -5.89 22.16 14.83
CA PRO A 273 -6.52 21.26 15.81
C PRO A 273 -7.90 21.75 16.30
N ALA A 274 -8.30 23.00 15.99
CA ALA A 274 -9.61 23.54 16.32
C ALA A 274 -10.77 23.02 15.45
N SER A 275 -10.53 22.31 14.35
CA SER A 275 -11.62 21.76 13.50
C SER A 275 -12.12 20.39 13.94
N ALA A 276 -11.46 19.74 14.91
CA ALA A 276 -11.84 18.41 15.40
C ALA A 276 -12.89 18.45 16.53
N SER A 277 -13.12 19.60 17.16
CA SER A 277 -14.01 19.75 18.33
C SER A 277 -15.04 20.88 18.22
N ALA A 278 -15.11 21.59 17.10
CA ALA A 278 -16.12 22.63 16.90
C ALA A 278 -17.46 22.02 16.45
N PRO A 279 -18.59 22.32 17.12
CA PRO A 279 -19.91 21.96 16.59
C PRO A 279 -20.09 22.62 15.22
N VAL A 280 -20.62 21.86 14.26
CA VAL A 280 -20.89 22.31 12.89
C VAL A 280 -21.92 23.46 12.93
N SER A 281 -21.45 24.68 13.08
CA SER A 281 -22.24 25.88 12.80
C SER A 281 -22.23 26.10 11.29
N GLN A 282 -23.41 26.20 10.70
CA GLN A 282 -23.69 26.19 9.26
C GLN A 282 -23.18 27.44 8.48
N THR A 283 -22.16 28.13 8.97
CA THR A 283 -21.59 29.33 8.33
C THR A 283 -20.06 29.30 8.25
N LEU A 284 -19.46 28.11 8.15
CA LEU A 284 -18.03 28.00 7.89
C LEU A 284 -17.71 28.30 6.43
N SER A 285 -16.74 29.19 6.23
CA SER A 285 -16.16 29.53 4.93
C SER A 285 -15.72 28.27 4.14
N PRO A 286 -15.66 28.31 2.79
CA PRO A 286 -15.28 27.15 1.95
C PRO A 286 -13.94 26.52 2.33
N ARG A 287 -13.08 27.26 3.05
CA ARG A 287 -11.75 26.88 3.53
C ARG A 287 -11.76 25.80 4.63
N ALA A 288 -12.87 25.56 5.31
CA ALA A 288 -12.96 24.59 6.41
C ALA A 288 -13.37 23.17 5.96
N LYS A 289 -13.75 22.97 4.69
CA LYS A 289 -14.35 21.70 4.22
C LYS A 289 -13.35 20.66 3.69
N LEU A 290 -12.08 21.01 3.48
CA LEU A 290 -11.11 20.12 2.82
C LEU A 290 -9.70 20.17 3.42
N GLY A 291 -9.59 20.53 4.71
CA GLY A 291 -8.40 21.14 5.35
C GLY A 291 -7.01 20.49 5.18
N ASN A 292 -6.87 19.33 4.56
CA ASN A 292 -5.59 18.66 4.34
C ASN A 292 -5.34 18.22 2.87
N CYS A 293 -6.37 18.19 2.04
CA CYS A 293 -6.24 17.77 0.64
C CYS A 293 -5.81 18.98 -0.20
N ILE A 294 -4.60 18.93 -0.74
CA ILE A 294 -3.99 20.03 -1.50
C ILE A 294 -4.24 19.92 -3.01
N ASN A 295 -4.54 18.72 -3.52
CA ASN A 295 -4.82 18.48 -4.93
C ASN A 295 -5.73 17.26 -5.10
N VAL A 296 -6.61 17.31 -6.09
CA VAL A 296 -7.44 16.18 -6.52
C VAL A 296 -7.30 16.04 -8.03
N ILE A 297 -6.88 14.85 -8.46
CA ILE A 297 -6.62 14.50 -9.84
C ILE A 297 -7.68 13.48 -10.27
N TYR A 298 -8.42 13.83 -11.32
CA TYR A 298 -9.38 12.94 -11.96
C TYR A 298 -8.81 12.41 -13.28
N GLY A 299 -9.26 11.23 -13.69
CA GLY A 299 -9.04 10.75 -15.05
C GLY A 299 -9.21 9.24 -15.23
N HIS A 300 -9.05 8.44 -14.18
CA HIS A 300 -9.43 7.04 -14.22
C HIS A 300 -10.95 6.87 -14.30
N GLU A 301 -11.40 5.86 -15.03
CA GLU A 301 -12.84 5.59 -15.24
C GLU A 301 -13.44 4.66 -14.19
N LEU A 302 -12.58 3.90 -13.51
CA LEU A 302 -12.89 2.93 -12.47
C LEU A 302 -11.97 3.13 -11.25
N PRO A 303 -12.16 2.40 -10.13
CA PRO A 303 -11.37 2.59 -8.91
C PRO A 303 -9.85 2.59 -9.14
N VAL A 304 -9.15 3.46 -8.42
CA VAL A 304 -7.68 3.51 -8.42
C VAL A 304 -7.16 2.48 -7.43
N ARG A 305 -6.50 1.43 -7.93
CA ARG A 305 -6.08 0.28 -7.13
C ARG A 305 -4.73 0.50 -6.46
N ASN A 306 -3.82 1.20 -7.12
CA ASN A 306 -2.50 1.51 -6.57
C ASN A 306 -1.99 2.88 -7.03
N VAL A 307 -1.21 3.53 -6.17
CA VAL A 307 -0.48 4.77 -6.46
C VAL A 307 0.96 4.64 -5.96
N SER A 308 1.91 5.18 -6.72
CA SER A 308 3.33 5.17 -6.36
C SER A 308 4.00 6.48 -6.79
N TRP A 309 4.51 7.24 -5.84
CA TRP A 309 5.32 8.43 -6.11
C TRP A 309 6.66 8.04 -6.72
N SER A 310 7.06 8.81 -7.73
CA SER A 310 8.35 8.62 -8.39
C SER A 310 9.49 8.73 -7.38
N PRO A 311 10.44 7.78 -7.40
CA PRO A 311 11.67 7.86 -6.61
C PRO A 311 12.68 8.85 -7.21
N HIS A 312 12.37 9.47 -8.36
CA HIS A 312 13.24 10.41 -9.08
C HIS A 312 12.68 11.85 -9.13
N SER A 313 11.40 12.05 -8.80
CA SER A 313 10.75 13.35 -8.87
C SER A 313 9.72 13.56 -7.76
N SER A 314 9.74 14.75 -7.13
CA SER A 314 8.76 15.17 -6.12
C SER A 314 7.35 15.42 -6.69
N SER A 315 7.22 15.55 -8.00
CA SER A 315 5.98 15.94 -8.67
C SER A 315 5.37 14.81 -9.50
N LYS A 316 6.10 13.73 -9.81
CA LYS A 316 5.56 12.64 -10.64
C LYS A 316 5.03 11.49 -9.77
N LEU A 317 3.88 10.95 -10.15
CA LEU A 317 3.33 9.73 -9.54
C LEU A 317 2.70 8.83 -10.60
N LEU A 318 2.78 7.52 -10.37
CA LEU A 318 2.18 6.47 -11.18
C LEU A 318 0.90 6.00 -10.47
N SER A 319 -0.14 5.68 -11.22
CA SER A 319 -1.31 4.98 -10.72
C SER A 319 -1.76 3.89 -11.65
N VAL A 320 -2.44 2.90 -11.09
CA VAL A 320 -3.07 1.80 -11.82
C VAL A 320 -4.50 1.61 -11.34
N SER A 321 -5.37 1.15 -12.23
CA SER A 321 -6.80 1.12 -11.99
C SER A 321 -7.46 -0.12 -12.59
N TYR A 322 -8.66 -0.39 -12.09
CA TYR A 322 -9.59 -1.34 -12.67
C TYR A 322 -10.11 -0.90 -14.05
N ASP A 323 -9.81 0.31 -14.52
CA ASP A 323 -10.06 0.73 -15.92
C ASP A 323 -9.04 0.17 -16.92
N MET A 324 -8.20 -0.77 -16.47
CA MET A 324 -7.21 -1.48 -17.27
C MET A 324 -6.06 -0.56 -17.75
N THR A 325 -5.93 0.64 -17.19
CA THR A 325 -4.86 1.58 -17.53
C THR A 325 -3.89 1.81 -16.39
N ALA A 326 -2.63 2.05 -16.76
CA ALA A 326 -1.63 2.66 -15.90
C ALA A 326 -1.37 4.10 -16.38
N ARG A 327 -1.29 5.06 -15.46
CA ARG A 327 -1.16 6.48 -15.82
C ARG A 327 -0.10 7.17 -14.97
N VAL A 328 0.67 8.02 -15.61
CA VAL A 328 1.67 8.87 -14.94
C VAL A 328 1.13 10.28 -14.88
N TRP A 329 1.23 10.90 -13.71
CA TRP A 329 0.69 12.22 -13.45
C TRP A 329 1.77 13.16 -12.96
N GLU A 330 1.56 14.44 -13.23
CA GLU A 330 2.37 15.53 -12.70
C GLU A 330 1.55 16.34 -11.68
N ASP A 331 1.96 16.29 -10.41
CA ASP A 331 1.47 17.14 -9.32
C ASP A 331 1.98 18.56 -9.49
N ARG A 332 1.17 19.38 -10.17
CA ARG A 332 1.45 20.81 -10.33
C ARG A 332 1.25 21.63 -9.06
N ALA A 333 0.68 21.05 -7.99
CA ALA A 333 0.58 21.73 -6.71
C ALA A 333 1.97 21.98 -6.09
N ASP A 334 3.02 21.27 -6.53
CA ASP A 334 4.41 21.51 -6.14
C ASP A 334 4.93 22.88 -6.64
N SER A 335 4.45 23.33 -7.81
CA SER A 335 4.95 24.54 -8.50
C SER A 335 4.30 25.85 -8.06
N THR A 336 3.13 25.78 -7.42
CA THR A 336 2.37 26.96 -7.00
C THR A 336 2.40 27.11 -5.49
N ARG A 337 2.87 28.26 -5.00
CA ARG A 337 2.70 28.67 -3.60
C ARG A 337 1.25 28.42 -3.17
N TYR A 338 1.01 27.40 -2.35
CA TYR A 338 -0.23 27.15 -1.58
C TYR A 338 -1.50 27.71 -2.23
N ALA A 339 -1.90 27.18 -3.40
CA ALA A 339 -3.20 27.44 -3.98
C ALA A 339 -4.15 26.30 -3.56
N PRO A 340 -5.08 26.50 -2.60
CA PRO A 340 -5.80 25.41 -1.94
C PRO A 340 -6.88 24.73 -2.79
N HIS A 341 -6.95 24.98 -4.10
CA HIS A 341 -8.00 24.43 -4.98
C HIS A 341 -7.55 24.32 -6.43
N MET A 342 -6.45 23.61 -6.72
CA MET A 342 -6.26 23.06 -8.07
C MET A 342 -6.98 21.72 -8.14
N ALA A 343 -8.24 21.73 -8.58
CA ALA A 343 -8.87 20.52 -9.08
C ALA A 343 -8.37 20.29 -10.51
N MET A 344 -7.51 19.30 -10.70
CA MET A 344 -7.09 18.92 -12.04
C MET A 344 -8.21 18.08 -12.65
N GLY A 345 -8.95 18.68 -13.58
CA GLY A 345 -9.96 17.97 -14.37
C GLY A 345 -9.34 16.79 -15.13
N ALA A 346 -10.19 15.84 -15.54
CA ALA A 346 -9.79 14.66 -16.30
C ALA A 346 -8.85 15.06 -17.47
N GLY A 347 -7.60 14.59 -17.41
CA GLY A 347 -6.58 14.82 -18.46
C GLY A 347 -5.65 16.01 -18.26
N ASN A 348 -5.92 16.96 -17.34
CA ASN A 348 -5.07 18.16 -17.21
C ASN A 348 -3.71 17.92 -16.53
N GLY A 349 -3.50 16.73 -15.95
CA GLY A 349 -2.25 16.34 -15.27
C GLY A 349 -1.68 14.99 -15.67
N ALA A 350 -2.33 14.27 -16.60
CA ALA A 350 -1.80 13.00 -17.11
C ALA A 350 -0.65 13.32 -18.08
N VAL A 351 0.53 12.81 -17.78
CA VAL A 351 1.71 12.89 -18.65
C VAL A 351 1.64 11.78 -19.69
N THR A 352 1.37 10.56 -19.24
CA THR A 352 1.37 9.36 -20.09
C THR A 352 0.30 8.39 -19.61
N THR A 353 -0.38 7.75 -20.57
CA THR A 353 -1.32 6.67 -20.34
C THR A 353 -0.80 5.42 -21.03
N PHE A 354 -0.75 4.32 -20.29
CA PHE A 354 -0.41 3.00 -20.78
C PHE A 354 -1.64 2.10 -20.70
N ASP A 355 -2.08 1.61 -21.85
CA ASP A 355 -3.36 0.92 -22.08
C ASP A 355 -3.17 -0.46 -22.74
N ALA A 356 -1.97 -1.05 -22.60
CA ALA A 356 -1.68 -2.37 -23.15
C ALA A 356 -2.21 -3.53 -22.28
N HIS A 357 -2.61 -3.26 -21.03
CA HIS A 357 -3.25 -4.27 -20.19
C HIS A 357 -4.68 -4.53 -20.66
N THR A 358 -5.09 -5.79 -20.67
CA THR A 358 -6.44 -6.20 -21.14
C THR A 358 -7.40 -6.58 -20.02
N GLU A 359 -6.95 -6.46 -18.77
CA GLU A 359 -7.71 -6.71 -17.54
C GLU A 359 -7.27 -5.72 -16.46
N PHE A 360 -7.85 -5.82 -15.26
CA PHE A 360 -7.54 -4.93 -14.13
C PHE A 360 -6.05 -4.83 -13.83
N VAL A 361 -5.51 -3.60 -13.74
CA VAL A 361 -4.12 -3.36 -13.38
C VAL A 361 -4.03 -3.11 -11.87
N VAL A 362 -3.21 -3.90 -11.19
CA VAL A 362 -3.21 -3.98 -9.71
C VAL A 362 -1.88 -3.56 -9.12
N GLY A 363 -0.77 -4.06 -9.69
CA GLY A 363 0.57 -3.78 -9.19
C GLY A 363 1.29 -2.77 -10.07
N CYS A 364 2.01 -1.84 -9.45
CA CYS A 364 2.90 -0.94 -10.15
C CYS A 364 4.10 -0.54 -9.30
N ASP A 365 5.26 -0.36 -9.93
CA ASP A 365 6.44 0.16 -9.27
C ASP A 365 7.35 0.93 -10.24
N TRP A 366 8.11 1.88 -9.71
CA TRP A 366 9.09 2.65 -10.47
C TRP A 366 10.44 1.94 -10.45
N SER A 367 11.14 1.98 -11.58
CA SER A 367 12.54 1.56 -11.58
C SER A 367 13.35 2.53 -10.73
N LEU A 368 14.10 1.99 -9.77
CA LEU A 368 15.03 2.75 -8.92
C LEU A 368 16.31 3.12 -9.66
N TRP A 369 16.63 2.40 -10.73
CA TRP A 369 17.92 2.40 -11.39
C TRP A 369 17.81 2.79 -12.87
N GLY A 370 18.95 3.11 -13.47
CA GLY A 370 19.02 3.42 -14.89
C GLY A 370 18.42 4.78 -15.25
N GLN A 371 17.80 4.86 -16.44
CA GLN A 371 17.19 6.09 -16.91
C GLN A 371 15.90 6.38 -16.14
N GLU A 372 15.69 7.65 -15.77
CA GLU A 372 14.43 8.06 -15.15
C GLU A 372 13.21 7.75 -16.04
N GLY A 373 12.08 7.45 -15.41
CA GLY A 373 10.81 7.23 -16.10
C GLY A 373 10.47 5.77 -16.40
N TRP A 374 11.40 4.81 -16.22
CA TRP A 374 11.04 3.40 -16.34
C TRP A 374 10.16 2.94 -15.17
N CYS A 375 9.12 2.18 -15.47
CA CYS A 375 8.23 1.59 -14.47
C CYS A 375 7.77 0.19 -14.92
N ALA A 376 7.31 -0.60 -13.95
CA ALA A 376 6.74 -1.92 -14.14
C ALA A 376 5.27 -1.89 -13.72
N THR A 377 4.40 -2.54 -14.49
CA THR A 377 2.99 -2.71 -14.16
C THR A 377 2.58 -4.15 -14.38
N THR A 378 1.72 -4.66 -13.50
CA THR A 378 1.17 -6.01 -13.61
C THR A 378 -0.33 -6.01 -13.36
N GLY A 379 -1.02 -6.89 -14.08
CA GLY A 379 -2.47 -6.96 -14.08
C GLY A 379 -3.02 -8.37 -14.11
N TRP A 380 -4.34 -8.44 -14.11
CA TRP A 380 -5.09 -9.69 -14.12
C TRP A 380 -5.07 -10.42 -15.46
N ASP A 381 -4.49 -9.80 -16.48
CA ASP A 381 -4.24 -10.35 -17.83
C ASP A 381 -3.01 -11.26 -17.89
N GLU A 382 -2.44 -11.61 -16.72
CA GLU A 382 -1.23 -12.42 -16.58
C GLU A 382 0.02 -11.75 -17.17
N MET A 383 -0.01 -10.42 -17.35
CA MET A 383 1.10 -9.70 -17.95
C MET A 383 1.84 -8.86 -16.89
N LEU A 384 3.17 -8.92 -16.97
CA LEU A 384 4.08 -7.91 -16.45
C LEU A 384 4.59 -7.11 -17.66
N TYR A 385 4.40 -5.79 -17.63
CA TYR A 385 5.01 -4.88 -18.59
C TYR A 385 6.06 -4.00 -17.92
N VAL A 386 7.16 -3.77 -18.61
CA VAL A 386 8.17 -2.75 -18.27
C VAL A 386 8.22 -1.73 -19.38
N TRP A 387 7.91 -0.48 -19.06
CA TRP A 387 7.72 0.59 -20.04
C TRP A 387 8.25 1.92 -19.51
N GLN A 388 8.49 2.83 -20.45
CA GLN A 388 8.99 4.17 -20.15
C GLN A 388 7.81 5.14 -20.12
N ALA A 389 7.64 5.80 -18.99
CA ALA A 389 6.59 6.76 -18.70
C ALA A 389 6.84 8.16 -19.27
#